data_AF-A0A059C801-F1
#
_entry.id   AF-A0A059C801-F1
#
_cell.length_a   1.000
_cell.length_b   1.000
_cell.length_c   1.000
_cell.angle_alpha   90.00
_cell.angle_beta   90.00
_cell.angle_gamma   90.00
#
_symmetry.space_group_name_H-M   'P 1'
#
loop_
_entity.id
_entity.type
_entity.pdbx_description
1 polymer ?
#
loop_
_entity_poly.entity_id
_entity_poly.type
_entity_poly.pdbx_seq_one_letter_code
_entity_poly.pdbx_strand_id
1 'polypeptide(L)'
;MKSCFAVSLSPYFFFFFFKTFSTGLAIKPGSYYCPNTTLFTPNSTYQSNLDALLSSLAFAASNSTNGFANATAGQNSPDQVYGLFLCNGDLGAVMCSDCVAAGTREILERCPNQRVSGIWYDECMLRNVTDVTLFMELLNSTLDDVATRASTGGSWKKVAVAQRDLTSSLKLYSFAQCTPDLRASDCDTCLQYGIDGLPSGNQGGGVLTPSCRVRYEFYPFYDASALRAPPPPPPAPAPPPPAPMTGPT
;
A
#
# COMPACT_ATOMS: atom_id res chain seq x y z
N MET A 1 67.73 -43.18 38.34
CA MET A 1 66.50 -42.91 39.10
C MET A 1 65.90 -41.63 38.51
N LYS A 2 64.85 -41.70 37.66
CA LYS A 2 63.46 -41.25 37.93
C LYS A 2 63.45 -39.91 38.72
N SER A 3 62.88 -38.77 38.30
CA SER A 3 61.62 -38.54 37.59
C SER A 3 61.52 -37.10 37.05
N CYS A 4 60.66 -36.89 36.05
CA CYS A 4 60.24 -35.60 35.49
C CYS A 4 59.34 -34.80 36.43
N PHE A 5 59.32 -33.46 36.28
CA PHE A 5 58.10 -32.64 36.38
C PHE A 5 58.08 -31.59 35.27
N ALA A 6 56.99 -31.58 34.52
CA ALA A 6 56.61 -30.52 33.58
C ALA A 6 55.23 -30.01 34.03
N VAL A 7 55.07 -28.70 34.23
CA VAL A 7 53.79 -27.96 34.25
C VAL A 7 54.14 -26.51 33.86
N SER A 8 53.99 -26.15 32.58
CA SER A 8 52.85 -25.42 31.98
C SER A 8 52.97 -23.89 32.14
N LEU A 9 53.41 -23.22 31.07
CA LEU A 9 53.16 -21.80 30.87
C LEU A 9 51.69 -21.64 30.50
N SER A 10 50.94 -20.93 31.35
CA SER A 10 49.50 -20.75 31.24
C SER A 10 49.08 -20.03 29.94
N PRO A 11 48.01 -20.46 29.26
CA PRO A 11 47.53 -19.86 28.01
C PRO A 11 46.66 -18.61 28.29
N TYR A 12 47.16 -17.67 29.07
CA TYR A 12 46.56 -16.33 29.23
C TYR A 12 47.11 -15.33 28.19
N PHE A 13 47.63 -15.83 27.05
CA PHE A 13 47.52 -15.02 25.84
C PHE A 13 46.04 -15.03 25.49
N PHE A 14 45.39 -14.00 26.03
CA PHE A 14 44.04 -13.56 25.77
C PHE A 14 43.85 -13.51 24.25
N PHE A 15 43.56 -14.66 23.64
CA PHE A 15 42.76 -14.71 22.45
C PHE A 15 41.38 -14.22 22.90
N PHE A 16 41.27 -12.91 23.08
CA PHE A 16 40.15 -12.16 22.57
C PHE A 16 40.12 -12.46 21.05
N PHE A 17 39.75 -13.69 20.68
CA PHE A 17 38.67 -13.81 19.73
C PHE A 17 37.49 -13.14 20.43
N PHE A 18 37.47 -11.81 20.42
CA PHE A 18 36.24 -11.12 20.08
C PHE A 18 35.83 -11.81 18.78
N LYS A 19 35.07 -12.90 18.89
CA LYS A 19 33.99 -13.11 17.94
C LYS A 19 33.23 -11.81 18.06
N THR A 20 33.55 -10.88 17.17
CA THR A 20 32.63 -9.87 16.73
C THR A 20 31.44 -10.67 16.25
N PHE A 21 30.56 -11.00 17.18
CA PHE A 21 29.19 -11.30 16.87
C PHE A 21 28.72 -9.97 16.30
N SER A 22 28.85 -9.82 14.98
CA SER A 22 28.10 -8.83 14.26
C SER A 22 26.66 -9.23 14.51
N THR A 23 26.07 -8.72 15.59
CA THR A 23 24.63 -8.59 15.71
C THR A 23 24.26 -7.55 14.66
N GLY A 24 24.27 -7.96 13.39
CA GLY A 24 23.41 -7.31 12.42
C GLY A 24 22.03 -7.36 13.06
N LEU A 25 21.42 -6.19 13.22
CA LEU A 25 20.01 -6.10 13.60
C LEU A 25 19.27 -7.10 12.72
N ALA A 26 18.60 -8.05 13.34
CA ALA A 26 17.82 -9.03 12.61
C ALA A 26 16.64 -8.27 12.00
N ILE A 27 16.82 -7.79 10.75
CA ILE A 27 15.77 -7.19 9.93
C ILE A 27 14.66 -8.22 9.85
N LYS A 28 13.61 -7.99 10.64
CA LYS A 28 12.49 -8.93 10.75
C LYS A 28 11.42 -8.50 9.78
N PRO A 29 10.90 -9.42 8.95
CA PRO A 29 9.86 -9.07 8.00
C PRO A 29 8.62 -8.64 8.77
N GLY A 30 8.12 -7.44 8.49
CA GLY A 30 6.87 -6.95 9.07
C GLY A 30 5.69 -7.64 8.39
N SER A 31 5.55 -7.45 7.07
CA SER A 31 4.50 -8.07 6.26
C SER A 31 4.89 -8.18 4.79
N TYR A 32 4.27 -9.11 4.06
CA TYR A 32 4.47 -9.26 2.62
C TYR A 32 3.12 -9.43 1.92
N TYR A 33 3.09 -9.07 0.64
CA TYR A 33 1.93 -9.12 -0.23
C TYR A 33 2.32 -9.75 -1.57
N CYS A 34 1.79 -10.93 -1.86
CA CYS A 34 1.86 -11.55 -3.19
C CYS A 34 0.52 -12.18 -3.56
N PRO A 35 -0.30 -11.47 -4.33
CA PRO A 35 -1.56 -12.00 -4.80
C PRO A 35 -1.35 -13.11 -5.83
N ASN A 36 -2.04 -14.25 -5.69
CA ASN A 36 -1.93 -15.40 -6.62
C ASN A 36 -2.71 -15.18 -7.95
N THR A 37 -2.79 -13.94 -8.41
CA THR A 37 -3.75 -13.50 -9.44
C THR A 37 -3.12 -13.34 -10.81
N THR A 38 -1.90 -12.82 -10.83
CA THR A 38 -1.09 -12.65 -12.05
C THR A 38 0.22 -13.39 -11.81
N LEU A 39 0.36 -14.53 -12.47
CA LEU A 39 1.52 -15.39 -12.33
C LEU A 39 2.42 -15.28 -13.55
N PHE A 40 3.72 -15.34 -13.34
CA PHE A 40 4.67 -15.57 -14.40
C PHE A 40 5.09 -17.04 -14.41
N THR A 41 5.45 -17.52 -15.59
CA THR A 41 5.99 -18.87 -15.75
C THR A 41 7.43 -18.88 -15.26
N PRO A 42 7.87 -19.87 -14.46
CA PRO A 42 9.28 -20.03 -14.12
C PRO A 42 10.15 -20.11 -15.39
N ASN A 43 11.36 -19.55 -15.34
CA ASN A 43 12.30 -19.38 -16.44
C ASN A 43 11.77 -18.52 -17.63
N SER A 44 10.82 -17.62 -17.37
CA SER A 44 10.34 -16.67 -18.37
C SER A 44 11.23 -15.43 -18.48
N THR A 45 11.11 -14.70 -19.59
CA THR A 45 11.70 -13.35 -19.76
C THR A 45 11.30 -12.42 -18.61
N TYR A 46 10.02 -12.47 -18.19
CA TYR A 46 9.55 -11.75 -17.02
C TYR A 46 10.38 -12.05 -15.76
N GLN A 47 10.69 -13.33 -15.49
CA GLN A 47 11.50 -13.69 -14.32
C GLN A 47 12.90 -13.09 -14.41
N SER A 48 13.56 -13.18 -15.57
CA SER A 48 14.89 -12.56 -15.74
C SER A 48 14.85 -11.03 -15.58
N ASN A 49 13.77 -10.38 -16.02
CA ASN A 49 13.59 -8.94 -15.84
C ASN A 49 13.31 -8.59 -14.37
N LEU A 50 12.55 -9.42 -13.64
CA LEU A 50 12.33 -9.26 -12.20
C LEU A 50 13.66 -9.38 -11.44
N ASP A 51 14.49 -10.38 -11.76
CA ASP A 51 15.80 -10.56 -11.12
C ASP A 51 16.74 -9.37 -11.39
N ALA A 52 16.72 -8.84 -12.62
CA ALA A 52 17.47 -7.65 -13.01
C ALA A 52 16.98 -6.39 -12.27
N LEU A 53 15.65 -6.23 -12.13
CA LEU A 53 15.03 -5.14 -11.40
C LEU A 53 15.44 -5.16 -9.92
N LEU A 54 15.31 -6.31 -9.26
CA LEU A 54 15.66 -6.47 -7.84
C LEU A 54 17.16 -6.21 -7.61
N SER A 55 18.02 -6.65 -8.51
CA SER A 55 19.46 -6.35 -8.47
C SER A 55 19.74 -4.86 -8.63
N SER A 56 19.03 -4.18 -9.54
CA SER A 56 19.16 -2.73 -9.75
C SER A 56 18.72 -1.93 -8.51
N LEU A 57 17.63 -2.35 -7.85
CA LEU A 57 17.15 -1.70 -6.63
C LEU A 57 18.12 -1.89 -5.46
N ALA A 58 18.69 -3.09 -5.27
CA ALA A 58 19.71 -3.33 -4.26
C ALA A 58 20.96 -2.47 -4.50
N PHE A 59 21.43 -2.41 -5.74
CA PHE A 59 22.57 -1.56 -6.11
C PHE A 59 22.29 -0.07 -5.89
N ALA A 60 21.07 0.38 -6.23
CA ALA A 60 20.66 1.76 -6.00
C ALA A 60 20.60 2.08 -4.50
N ALA A 61 20.14 1.17 -3.64
CA ALA A 61 20.12 1.36 -2.20
C ALA A 61 21.52 1.52 -1.59
N SER A 62 22.51 0.76 -2.07
CA SER A 62 23.91 0.89 -1.63
C SER A 62 24.55 2.23 -1.98
N ASN A 63 23.98 2.96 -2.95
CA ASN A 63 24.45 4.28 -3.40
C ASN A 63 23.46 5.41 -3.11
N SER A 64 22.34 5.12 -2.43
CA SER A 64 21.28 6.10 -2.23
C SER A 64 21.59 7.01 -1.06
N THR A 65 21.54 8.33 -1.29
CA THR A 65 21.61 9.34 -0.23
C THR A 65 20.23 9.71 0.32
N ASN A 66 19.17 9.41 -0.42
CA ASN A 66 17.82 9.92 -0.15
C ASN A 66 16.86 8.83 0.34
N GLY A 67 17.33 7.59 0.51
CA GLY A 67 16.52 6.48 1.01
C GLY A 67 15.41 6.02 0.05
N PHE A 68 15.48 6.39 -1.22
CA PHE A 68 14.48 6.04 -2.24
C PHE A 68 15.13 5.85 -3.60
N ALA A 69 14.67 4.85 -4.35
CA ALA A 69 14.90 4.74 -5.79
C ALA A 69 13.82 3.89 -6.45
N ASN A 70 13.66 4.07 -7.76
CA ASN A 70 12.85 3.21 -8.62
C ASN A 70 13.68 2.74 -9.83
N ALA A 71 13.23 1.66 -10.45
CA ALA A 71 13.83 1.11 -11.64
C ALA A 71 12.76 0.38 -12.48
N THR A 72 13.08 0.20 -13.76
CA THR A 72 12.27 -0.59 -14.70
C THR A 72 13.19 -1.55 -15.43
N ALA A 73 12.77 -2.80 -15.58
CA ALA A 73 13.44 -3.81 -16.40
C ALA A 73 12.49 -4.30 -17.51
N GLY A 74 13.03 -4.46 -18.71
CA GLY A 74 12.26 -4.80 -19.91
C GLY A 74 11.63 -3.60 -20.61
N GLN A 75 11.40 -3.72 -21.92
CA GLN A 75 10.86 -2.62 -22.75
C GLN A 75 9.33 -2.53 -22.72
N ASN A 76 8.60 -3.64 -22.78
CA ASN A 76 7.15 -3.65 -23.02
C ASN A 76 6.44 -4.81 -22.29
N SER A 77 5.11 -4.69 -22.18
CA SER A 77 4.21 -5.78 -21.74
C SER A 77 4.32 -6.99 -22.70
N PRO A 78 4.25 -8.24 -22.19
CA PRO A 78 3.97 -8.63 -20.80
C PRO A 78 5.22 -8.78 -19.91
N ASP A 79 6.43 -8.52 -20.42
CA ASP A 79 7.67 -8.86 -19.71
C ASP A 79 8.29 -7.69 -18.94
N GLN A 80 7.80 -6.47 -19.12
CA GLN A 80 8.25 -5.29 -18.38
C GLN A 80 7.86 -5.36 -16.90
N VAL A 81 8.80 -5.00 -16.02
CA VAL A 81 8.62 -4.93 -14.57
C VAL A 81 9.09 -3.59 -14.07
N TYR A 82 8.24 -2.90 -13.32
CA TYR A 82 8.59 -1.70 -12.58
C TYR A 82 8.71 -2.04 -11.09
N GLY A 83 9.68 -1.44 -10.40
CA GLY A 83 9.78 -1.57 -8.95
C GLY A 83 10.47 -0.40 -8.29
N LEU A 84 10.33 -0.35 -6.97
CA LEU A 84 10.95 0.68 -6.14
C LEU A 84 11.26 0.15 -4.75
N PHE A 85 12.11 0.89 -4.05
CA PHE A 85 12.25 0.80 -2.60
C PHE A 85 12.08 2.18 -1.95
N LEU A 86 11.66 2.18 -0.68
CA LEU A 86 11.64 3.35 0.19
C LEU A 86 12.08 2.94 1.59
N CYS A 87 13.11 3.61 2.11
CA CYS A 87 13.60 3.48 3.47
C CYS A 87 12.96 4.56 4.35
N ASN A 88 12.85 4.31 5.65
CA ASN A 88 12.47 5.36 6.59
C ASN A 88 13.52 6.48 6.61
N GLY A 89 13.05 7.72 6.76
CA GLY A 89 13.89 8.91 6.64
C GLY A 89 14.88 9.13 7.79
N ASP A 90 14.75 8.40 8.90
CA ASP A 90 15.64 8.44 10.06
C ASP A 90 16.75 7.37 10.03
N LEU A 91 16.80 6.54 8.98
CA LEU A 91 17.80 5.49 8.84
C LEU A 91 19.10 5.96 8.21
N GLY A 92 20.21 5.42 8.72
CA GLY A 92 21.51 5.53 8.06
C GLY A 92 21.56 4.70 6.77
N ALA A 93 22.42 5.12 5.82
CA ALA A 93 22.57 4.48 4.51
C ALA A 93 22.84 2.96 4.58
N VAL A 94 23.63 2.52 5.57
CA VAL A 94 23.92 1.09 5.79
C VAL A 94 22.66 0.30 6.14
N MET A 95 21.86 0.80 7.08
CA MET A 95 20.61 0.12 7.49
C MET A 95 19.59 0.08 6.35
N CYS A 96 19.50 1.16 5.57
CA CYS A 96 18.68 1.19 4.36
C CYS A 96 19.15 0.16 3.33
N SER A 97 20.45 0.11 3.03
CA SER A 97 20.98 -0.84 2.04
C SER A 97 20.80 -2.29 2.49
N ASP A 98 21.04 -2.59 3.77
CA ASP A 98 20.85 -3.94 4.32
C ASP A 98 19.38 -4.36 4.26
N CYS A 99 18.45 -3.46 4.59
CA CYS A 99 17.01 -3.72 4.51
C CYS A 99 16.57 -4.01 3.07
N VAL A 100 16.99 -3.19 2.11
CA VAL A 100 16.61 -3.39 0.71
C VAL A 100 17.20 -4.69 0.17
N ALA A 101 18.46 -5.00 0.50
CA ALA A 101 19.09 -6.27 0.10
C ALA A 101 18.41 -7.49 0.72
N ALA A 102 17.93 -7.39 1.96
CA ALA A 102 17.13 -8.44 2.58
C ALA A 102 15.79 -8.61 1.85
N GLY A 103 15.10 -7.49 1.58
CA GLY A 103 13.81 -7.47 0.89
C GLY A 103 13.86 -8.04 -0.53
N THR A 104 14.90 -7.73 -1.31
CA THR A 104 15.06 -8.27 -2.68
C THR A 104 15.24 -9.78 -2.71
N ARG A 105 15.87 -10.37 -1.69
CA ARG A 105 16.01 -11.82 -1.58
C ARG A 105 14.72 -12.46 -1.06
N GLU A 106 14.18 -11.94 0.04
CA GLU A 106 13.03 -12.55 0.72
C GLU A 106 11.75 -12.46 -0.11
N ILE A 107 11.57 -11.41 -0.92
CA ILE A 107 10.39 -11.31 -1.77
C ILE A 107 10.29 -12.49 -2.76
N LEU A 108 11.41 -13.00 -3.28
CA LEU A 108 11.44 -14.17 -4.17
C LEU A 108 11.12 -15.47 -3.43
N GLU A 109 11.46 -15.56 -2.14
CA GLU A 109 11.15 -16.72 -1.29
C GLU A 109 9.66 -16.74 -0.89
N ARG A 110 9.09 -15.57 -0.59
CA ARG A 110 7.69 -15.42 -0.18
C ARG A 110 6.73 -15.44 -1.37
N CYS A 111 7.17 -14.90 -2.51
CA CYS A 111 6.36 -14.60 -3.68
C CYS A 111 7.01 -15.18 -4.96
N PRO A 112 7.09 -16.52 -5.09
CA PRO A 112 7.96 -17.17 -6.06
C PRO A 112 7.56 -16.99 -7.53
N ASN A 113 6.30 -16.66 -7.79
CA ASN A 113 5.76 -16.61 -9.16
C ASN A 113 4.77 -15.45 -9.40
N GLN A 114 4.63 -14.53 -8.45
CA GLN A 114 3.68 -13.43 -8.54
C GLN A 114 4.28 -12.26 -9.32
N ARG A 115 3.48 -11.73 -10.26
CA ARG A 115 3.82 -10.55 -11.07
C ARG A 115 3.59 -9.22 -10.35
N VAL A 116 2.93 -9.27 -9.20
CA VAL A 116 2.79 -8.15 -8.28
C VAL A 116 3.30 -8.66 -6.95
N SER A 117 4.27 -7.96 -6.36
CA SER A 117 4.69 -8.31 -5.01
C SER A 117 5.22 -7.11 -4.24
N GLY A 118 5.08 -7.16 -2.92
CA GLY A 118 5.58 -6.14 -2.02
C GLY A 118 5.95 -6.74 -0.67
N ILE A 119 6.97 -6.18 -0.02
CA ILE A 119 7.41 -6.55 1.32
C ILE A 119 7.71 -5.27 2.11
N TRP A 120 7.28 -5.27 3.36
CA TRP A 120 7.42 -4.16 4.31
C TRP A 120 8.15 -4.66 5.55
N TYR A 121 9.20 -3.93 5.89
CA TYR A 121 9.93 -3.99 7.15
C TYR A 121 9.64 -2.72 7.94
N ASP A 122 10.05 -2.69 9.21
CA ASP A 122 10.03 -1.45 9.98
C ASP A 122 11.00 -0.43 9.37
N GLU A 123 12.06 -0.89 8.69
CA GLU A 123 13.11 -0.06 8.12
C GLU A 123 12.86 0.39 6.67
N CYS A 124 12.29 -0.48 5.83
CA CYS A 124 12.09 -0.17 4.43
C CYS A 124 10.93 -0.97 3.83
N MET A 125 10.48 -0.52 2.66
CA MET A 125 9.58 -1.27 1.79
C MET A 125 10.18 -1.47 0.42
N LEU A 126 9.85 -2.60 -0.20
CA LEU A 126 10.18 -2.93 -1.58
C LEU A 126 8.94 -3.47 -2.29
N ARG A 127 8.73 -3.09 -3.55
CA ARG A 127 7.64 -3.65 -4.36
C ARG A 127 7.93 -3.62 -5.86
N ASN A 128 7.28 -4.52 -6.58
CA ASN A 128 7.29 -4.61 -8.04
C ASN A 128 5.88 -4.86 -8.59
N VAL A 129 5.60 -4.29 -9.76
CA VAL A 129 4.34 -4.47 -10.49
C VAL A 129 4.63 -4.67 -11.98
N THR A 130 3.77 -5.42 -12.66
CA THR A 130 3.63 -5.37 -14.12
C THR A 130 2.69 -4.21 -14.49
N ASP A 131 2.98 -3.50 -15.58
CA ASP A 131 2.10 -2.50 -16.21
C ASP A 131 1.67 -1.32 -15.29
N VAL A 132 2.57 -0.34 -15.12
CA VAL A 132 2.33 0.90 -14.36
C VAL A 132 1.17 1.72 -14.94
N THR A 133 0.96 1.64 -16.25
CA THR A 133 -0.03 2.44 -16.98
C THR A 133 -1.44 2.02 -16.59
N LEU A 134 -1.73 0.71 -16.59
CA LEU A 134 -3.01 0.16 -16.17
C LEU A 134 -3.37 0.58 -14.74
N PHE A 135 -2.39 0.58 -13.84
CA PHE A 135 -2.58 0.98 -12.44
C PHE A 135 -2.99 2.46 -12.31
N MET A 136 -2.28 3.36 -13.01
CA MET A 136 -2.56 4.79 -12.95
C MET A 136 -3.88 5.17 -13.63
N GLU A 137 -4.22 4.52 -14.75
CA GLU A 137 -5.50 4.71 -15.43
C GLU A 137 -6.69 4.30 -14.55
N LEU A 138 -6.59 3.16 -13.87
CA LEU A 138 -7.65 2.67 -12.99
C LEU A 138 -7.77 3.53 -11.72
N LEU A 139 -6.65 4.02 -11.18
CA LEU A 139 -6.66 4.95 -10.05
C LEU A 139 -7.39 6.25 -10.40
N ASN A 140 -6.98 6.91 -11.49
CA ASN A 140 -7.56 8.19 -11.92
C ASN A 140 -9.05 8.05 -12.23
N SER A 141 -9.44 7.04 -13.01
CA SER A 141 -10.86 6.83 -13.35
C SER A 141 -11.73 6.52 -12.12
N THR A 142 -11.20 5.79 -11.13
CA THR A 142 -11.94 5.49 -9.89
C THR A 142 -12.10 6.72 -9.01
N LEU A 143 -11.08 7.59 -8.95
CA LEU A 143 -11.10 8.83 -8.20
C LEU A 143 -12.07 9.86 -8.80
N ASP A 144 -12.09 9.96 -10.12
CA ASP A 144 -13.03 10.81 -10.86
C ASP A 144 -14.50 10.38 -10.64
N ASP A 145 -14.77 9.07 -10.66
CA ASP A 145 -16.09 8.50 -10.36
C ASP A 145 -16.56 8.86 -8.94
N VAL A 146 -15.72 8.69 -7.92
CA VAL A 146 -16.11 9.06 -6.54
C VAL A 146 -16.25 10.56 -6.38
N ALA A 147 -15.46 11.38 -7.09
CA ALA A 147 -15.60 12.82 -7.05
C ALA A 147 -16.96 13.28 -7.59
N THR A 148 -17.32 12.78 -8.78
CA THR A 148 -18.60 13.07 -9.43
C THR A 148 -19.79 12.63 -8.57
N ARG A 149 -19.72 11.44 -7.97
CA ARG A 149 -20.80 10.93 -7.09
C ARG A 149 -20.89 11.70 -5.78
N ALA A 150 -19.78 12.16 -5.22
CA ALA A 150 -19.79 13.00 -4.01
C ALA A 150 -20.34 14.39 -4.31
N SER A 151 -20.00 14.99 -5.46
CA SER A 151 -20.41 16.35 -5.84
C SER A 151 -21.90 16.46 -6.15
N THR A 152 -22.46 15.44 -6.78
CA THR A 152 -23.89 15.32 -7.12
C THR A 152 -24.74 14.67 -6.02
N GLY A 153 -24.11 14.20 -4.93
CA GLY A 153 -24.79 13.55 -3.83
C GLY A 153 -25.79 14.47 -3.12
N GLY A 154 -27.09 14.14 -3.20
CA GLY A 154 -28.19 14.94 -2.64
C GLY A 154 -28.39 14.84 -1.12
N SER A 155 -27.44 14.26 -0.36
CA SER A 155 -27.53 14.10 1.09
C SER A 155 -26.75 15.17 1.85
N TRP A 156 -27.06 15.41 3.13
CA TRP A 156 -26.29 16.26 4.05
C TRP A 156 -24.81 15.85 4.19
N LYS A 157 -24.45 14.64 3.75
CA LYS A 157 -23.07 14.17 3.63
C LYS A 157 -22.79 13.96 2.14
N LYS A 158 -22.15 14.95 1.52
CA LYS A 158 -21.64 14.89 0.14
C LYS A 158 -20.43 13.97 0.08
N VAL A 159 -20.67 12.66 0.19
CA VAL A 159 -19.63 11.63 0.32
C VAL A 159 -19.88 10.50 -0.67
N ALA A 160 -18.82 9.97 -1.25
CA ALA A 160 -18.85 8.78 -2.06
C ALA A 160 -17.62 7.91 -1.81
N VAL A 161 -17.82 6.61 -2.00
CA VAL A 161 -16.76 5.62 -1.96
C VAL A 161 -16.85 4.70 -3.16
N ALA A 162 -15.70 4.15 -3.56
CA ALA A 162 -15.60 3.12 -4.56
C ALA A 162 -14.62 2.05 -4.12
N GLN A 163 -14.94 0.83 -4.54
CA GLN A 163 -13.99 -0.27 -4.57
C GLN A 163 -13.85 -0.69 -6.03
N ARG A 164 -12.62 -0.84 -6.49
CA ARG A 164 -12.31 -1.45 -7.78
C ARG A 164 -11.28 -2.53 -7.59
N ASP A 165 -11.52 -3.66 -8.25
CA ASP A 165 -10.57 -4.75 -8.29
C ASP A 165 -9.48 -4.34 -9.28
N LEU A 166 -8.31 -3.94 -8.77
CA LEU A 166 -7.09 -3.73 -9.58
C LEU A 166 -6.59 -5.08 -10.11
N THR A 167 -6.72 -6.11 -9.27
CA THR A 167 -6.56 -7.51 -9.62
C THR A 167 -7.62 -8.32 -8.84
N SER A 168 -7.71 -9.63 -9.06
CA SER A 168 -8.69 -10.46 -8.33
C SER A 168 -8.48 -10.54 -6.80
N SER A 169 -7.40 -9.97 -6.26
CA SER A 169 -7.18 -9.85 -4.81
C SER A 169 -6.58 -8.51 -4.36
N LEU A 170 -6.25 -7.61 -5.29
CA LEU A 170 -5.91 -6.22 -4.99
C LEU A 170 -7.15 -5.36 -5.20
N LYS A 171 -7.62 -4.73 -4.14
CA LYS A 171 -8.72 -3.76 -4.22
C LYS A 171 -8.16 -2.35 -4.01
N LEU A 172 -8.52 -1.47 -4.92
CA LEU A 172 -8.42 -0.04 -4.72
C LEU A 172 -9.62 0.42 -3.91
N TYR A 173 -9.37 1.03 -2.76
CA TYR A 173 -10.39 1.69 -1.96
C TYR A 173 -10.24 3.19 -2.17
N SER A 174 -11.30 3.85 -2.67
CA SER A 174 -11.31 5.29 -2.91
C SER A 174 -12.44 5.98 -2.14
N PHE A 175 -12.16 7.20 -1.68
CA PHE A 175 -13.05 8.02 -0.87
C PHE A 175 -12.98 9.47 -1.34
N ALA A 176 -14.14 10.11 -1.47
CA ALA A 176 -14.27 11.55 -1.70
C ALA A 176 -15.36 12.15 -0.81
N GLN A 177 -15.14 13.34 -0.27
CA GLN A 177 -16.14 14.05 0.52
C GLN A 177 -15.99 15.57 0.40
N CYS A 178 -17.12 16.28 0.39
CA CYS A 178 -17.21 17.73 0.51
C CYS A 178 -18.03 18.16 1.73
N THR A 179 -17.87 19.42 2.12
CA THR A 179 -18.78 20.08 3.06
C THR A 179 -20.15 20.33 2.38
N PRO A 180 -21.26 20.23 3.12
CA PRO A 180 -22.60 20.27 2.54
C PRO A 180 -23.04 21.64 2.01
N ASP A 181 -22.37 22.71 2.41
CA ASP A 181 -22.61 24.09 1.99
C ASP A 181 -22.22 24.38 0.54
N LEU A 182 -21.37 23.54 -0.06
CA LEU A 182 -20.92 23.73 -1.43
C LEU A 182 -21.99 23.33 -2.45
N ARG A 183 -22.08 24.08 -3.55
CA ARG A 183 -22.81 23.65 -4.75
C ARG A 183 -22.11 22.43 -5.38
N ALA A 184 -22.81 21.72 -6.27
CA ALA A 184 -22.24 20.56 -6.93
C ALA A 184 -20.96 20.92 -7.72
N SER A 185 -20.99 22.01 -8.49
CA SER A 185 -19.83 22.52 -9.25
C SER A 185 -18.62 22.84 -8.36
N ASP A 186 -18.85 23.48 -7.22
CA ASP A 186 -17.80 23.95 -6.33
C ASP A 186 -17.17 22.77 -5.58
N CYS A 187 -17.99 21.80 -5.20
CA CYS A 187 -17.52 20.54 -4.64
C CYS A 187 -16.69 19.74 -5.65
N ASP A 188 -17.15 19.62 -6.89
CA ASP A 188 -16.43 18.91 -7.94
C ASP A 188 -15.06 19.53 -8.20
N THR A 189 -15.02 20.85 -8.35
CA THR A 189 -13.78 21.62 -8.52
C THR A 189 -12.79 21.38 -7.38
N CYS A 190 -13.27 21.38 -6.12
CA CYS A 190 -12.44 21.10 -4.96
C CYS A 190 -11.86 19.69 -4.98
N LEU A 191 -12.70 18.69 -5.31
CA LEU A 191 -12.29 17.30 -5.35
C LEU A 191 -11.30 17.03 -6.47
N GLN A 192 -11.49 17.62 -7.66
CA GLN A 192 -10.54 17.52 -8.77
C GLN A 192 -9.18 18.14 -8.42
N TYR A 193 -9.18 19.32 -7.78
CA TYR A 193 -7.95 19.90 -7.24
C TYR A 193 -7.26 18.96 -6.22
N GLY A 194 -8.04 18.29 -5.38
CA GLY A 194 -7.54 17.28 -4.46
C GLY A 194 -6.95 16.05 -5.17
N ILE A 195 -7.55 15.60 -6.27
CA ILE A 195 -7.07 14.49 -7.09
C ILE A 195 -5.74 14.86 -7.77
N ASP A 196 -5.67 16.04 -8.39
CA ASP A 196 -4.45 16.56 -9.04
C ASP A 196 -3.29 16.72 -8.05
N GLY A 197 -3.61 17.00 -6.78
CA GLY A 197 -2.64 17.13 -5.69
C GLY A 197 -2.25 15.82 -5.01
N LEU A 198 -2.80 14.66 -5.42
CA LEU A 198 -2.43 13.38 -4.81
C LEU A 198 -0.95 13.07 -5.08
N PRO A 199 -0.23 12.55 -4.09
CA PRO A 199 1.18 12.21 -4.27
C PRO A 199 1.34 11.15 -5.36
N SER A 200 2.17 11.46 -6.35
CA SER A 200 2.62 10.50 -7.36
C SER A 200 3.46 9.42 -6.69
N GLY A 201 2.95 8.18 -6.72
CA GLY A 201 3.55 7.06 -6.02
C GLY A 201 2.46 6.19 -5.41
N ASN A 202 2.81 5.01 -4.92
CA ASN A 202 1.82 3.98 -4.58
C ASN A 202 1.85 3.61 -3.07
N GLN A 203 2.11 4.57 -2.19
CA GLN A 203 1.49 4.54 -0.85
C GLN A 203 0.12 5.19 -1.01
N GLY A 204 -0.91 4.67 -0.34
CA GLY A 204 -2.21 5.31 -0.35
C GLY A 204 -2.07 6.80 -0.08
N GLY A 205 -2.76 7.60 -0.88
CA GLY A 205 -2.60 9.04 -0.92
C GLY A 205 -3.86 9.71 -0.43
N GLY A 206 -3.71 10.82 0.28
CA GLY A 206 -4.84 11.66 0.65
C GLY A 206 -4.50 13.13 0.60
N VAL A 207 -5.46 13.92 0.13
CA VAL A 207 -5.41 15.38 0.16
C VAL A 207 -6.61 15.86 0.99
N LEU A 208 -6.31 16.72 1.95
CA LEU A 208 -7.31 17.38 2.79
C LEU A 208 -7.23 18.88 2.55
N THR A 209 -8.35 19.47 2.13
CA THR A 209 -8.53 20.91 2.01
C THR A 209 -9.60 21.37 3.01
N PRO A 210 -9.81 22.69 3.19
CA PRO A 210 -10.85 23.19 4.09
C PRO A 210 -12.27 22.70 3.76
N SER A 211 -12.57 22.46 2.48
CA SER A 211 -13.94 22.18 2.01
C SER A 211 -14.13 20.79 1.40
N CYS A 212 -13.05 20.05 1.13
CA CYS A 212 -13.15 18.69 0.62
C CYS A 212 -11.95 17.82 1.00
N ARG A 213 -12.10 16.51 0.86
CA ARG A 213 -10.99 15.56 1.00
C ARG A 213 -11.11 14.40 0.03
N VAL A 214 -9.96 13.93 -0.44
CA VAL A 214 -9.83 12.77 -1.31
C VAL A 214 -8.83 11.82 -0.66
N ARG A 215 -9.11 10.51 -0.68
CA ARG A 215 -8.19 9.49 -0.18
C ARG A 215 -8.33 8.21 -0.96
N TYR A 216 -7.21 7.55 -1.25
CA TYR A 216 -7.19 6.17 -1.72
C TYR A 216 -6.22 5.32 -0.91
N GLU A 217 -6.53 4.04 -0.77
CA GLU A 217 -5.71 3.06 -0.08
C GLU A 217 -5.87 1.68 -0.75
N PHE A 218 -4.94 0.77 -0.44
CA PHE A 218 -5.01 -0.64 -0.86
C PHE A 218 -5.57 -1.57 0.22
N TYR A 219 -5.99 -1.00 1.35
CA TYR A 219 -6.66 -1.69 2.45
C TYR A 219 -7.99 -0.98 2.78
N PRO A 220 -8.97 -1.70 3.37
CA PRO A 220 -10.22 -1.08 3.79
C PRO A 220 -9.98 0.00 4.86
N PHE A 221 -10.49 1.21 4.64
CA PHE A 221 -10.39 2.33 5.61
C PHE A 221 -11.71 3.07 5.86
N TYR A 222 -12.82 2.56 5.32
CA TYR A 222 -14.17 3.09 5.53
C TYR A 222 -15.17 1.94 5.67
N ASP A 223 -16.26 2.18 6.39
CA ASP A 223 -17.40 1.27 6.44
C ASP A 223 -18.43 1.68 5.37
N ALA A 224 -18.53 0.87 4.32
CA ALA A 224 -19.49 1.08 3.24
C ALA A 224 -20.95 0.94 3.70
N SER A 225 -21.19 0.21 4.80
CA SER A 225 -22.53 -0.01 5.37
C SER A 225 -23.10 1.26 5.98
N ALA A 226 -22.24 2.06 6.63
CA ALA A 226 -22.59 3.34 7.23
C ALA A 226 -22.95 4.43 6.20
N LEU A 227 -22.69 4.19 4.91
CA LEU A 227 -22.99 5.09 3.80
C LEU A 227 -24.31 4.74 3.07
N ARG A 228 -24.93 3.60 3.39
CA ARG A 228 -26.27 3.25 2.91
C ARG A 228 -27.30 4.02 3.72
N ALA A 229 -28.33 4.56 3.06
CA ALA A 229 -29.44 5.17 3.75
C ALA A 229 -30.12 4.14 4.67
N PRO A 230 -30.55 4.52 5.89
CA PRO A 230 -31.37 3.65 6.73
C PRO A 230 -32.60 3.19 5.94
N PRO A 231 -33.09 1.96 6.15
CA PRO A 231 -34.35 1.52 5.55
C PRO A 231 -35.46 2.54 5.90
N PRO A 232 -36.38 2.83 4.97
CA PRO A 232 -37.46 3.76 5.24
C PRO A 232 -38.22 3.31 6.50
N PRO A 233 -38.63 4.25 7.37
CA PRO A 233 -39.41 3.91 8.55
C PRO A 233 -40.68 3.14 8.12
N PRO A 234 -41.16 2.19 8.95
CA PRO A 234 -42.41 1.47 8.66
C PRO A 234 -43.54 2.45 8.33
N PRO A 235 -44.44 2.12 7.39
CA PRO A 235 -45.62 2.94 7.13
C PRO A 235 -46.34 3.25 8.45
N ALA A 236 -46.61 4.52 8.70
CA ALA A 236 -47.37 4.92 9.89
C ALA A 236 -48.71 4.15 9.91
N PRO A 237 -49.18 3.69 11.08
CA PRO A 237 -50.49 3.07 11.21
C PRO A 237 -51.55 3.97 10.57
N ALA A 238 -52.43 3.38 9.76
CA ALA A 238 -53.54 4.12 9.17
C ALA A 238 -54.32 4.85 10.28
N PRO A 239 -54.74 6.11 10.05
CA PRO A 239 -55.57 6.82 11.01
C PRO A 239 -56.80 5.97 11.36
N PRO A 240 -57.22 5.95 12.64
CA PRO A 240 -58.44 5.24 13.01
C PRO A 240 -59.62 5.76 12.17
N PRO A 241 -60.53 4.88 11.73
CA PRO A 241 -61.68 5.30 10.94
C PRO A 241 -62.48 6.37 11.70
N PRO A 242 -63.05 7.37 11.00
CA PRO A 242 -63.86 8.40 11.62
C PRO A 242 -64.97 7.76 12.48
N ALA A 243 -65.15 8.28 13.70
CA ALA A 243 -66.22 7.82 14.58
C ALA A 243 -67.58 7.95 13.87
N PRO A 244 -68.49 6.96 14.00
CA PRO A 244 -69.83 7.09 13.47
C PRO A 244 -70.50 8.35 14.02
N MET A 245 -70.93 9.25 13.12
CA MET A 245 -71.73 10.41 13.52
C MET A 245 -73.07 9.88 14.02
N THR A 246 -73.22 9.79 15.34
CA THR A 246 -74.54 9.64 15.96
C THR A 246 -75.27 10.97 15.81
N GLY A 247 -76.17 11.04 14.83
CA GLY A 247 -77.08 12.17 14.66
C GLY A 247 -78.04 12.29 15.86
N PRO A 248 -78.39 13.50 16.29
CA PRO A 248 -79.37 13.71 17.35
C PRO A 248 -80.78 13.38 16.84
N THR A 249 -81.50 12.55 17.62
CA THR A 249 -82.96 12.36 17.56
C THR A 249 -83.70 13.60 18.03
#